data_AF-A0A840S210-F1
#
_entry.id   AF-A0A840S210-F1
#
_cell.length_a   1.000
_cell.length_b   1.000
_cell.length_c   1.000
_cell.angle_alpha   90.00
_cell.angle_beta   90.00
_cell.angle_gamma   90.00
#
_symmetry.space_group_name_H-M   'P 1'
#
loop_
_entity.id
_entity.type
_entity.pdbx_description
1 polymer ?
#
loop_
_entity_poly.entity_id
_entity_poly.type
_entity_poly.pdbx_seq_one_letter_code
_entity_poly.pdbx_strand_id
1 'polypeptide(L)'
;MMRPHIVEAVWLNDAGLCSLEQLAEFSGLTRAELEDLVEMGEIAPTSVDAENNLYQTHYIVIARTARRLRDDFELDGRGMAVALNLLRRIRDLEAQLNNAQAKLPQ
;
A
#
# COMPACT_ATOMS: atom_id res chain seq x y z
N MET A 1 -9.36 -9.66 35.38
CA MET A 1 -8.94 -8.25 35.25
C MET A 1 -8.17 -8.13 33.94
N MET A 2 -8.81 -7.66 32.87
CA MET A 2 -8.22 -7.60 31.52
C MET A 2 -7.60 -6.21 31.34
N ARG A 3 -6.28 -6.13 31.14
CA ARG A 3 -5.57 -4.86 30.93
C ARG A 3 -5.94 -4.35 29.53
N PRO A 4 -6.40 -3.10 29.38
CA PRO A 4 -6.61 -2.54 28.05
C PRO A 4 -5.24 -2.42 27.37
N HIS A 5 -5.04 -3.17 26.29
CA HIS A 5 -3.97 -2.87 25.34
C HIS A 5 -4.36 -1.56 24.65
N ILE A 6 -3.63 -0.50 24.96
CA ILE A 6 -3.74 0.75 24.23
C ILE A 6 -3.22 0.45 22.83
N VAL A 7 -4.14 0.34 21.87
CA VAL A 7 -3.79 0.31 20.45
C VAL A 7 -3.46 1.76 20.11
N GLU A 8 -2.18 2.07 19.98
CA GLU A 8 -1.74 3.33 19.37
C GLU A 8 -2.18 3.32 17.90
N ALA A 9 -3.37 3.86 17.64
CA ALA A 9 -3.80 4.17 16.29
C ALA A 9 -3.00 5.40 15.82
N VAL A 10 -1.82 5.15 15.26
CA VAL A 10 -1.02 6.20 14.63
C VAL A 10 -1.72 6.62 13.33
N TRP A 11 -2.06 7.90 13.32
CA TRP A 11 -2.78 8.69 12.34
C TRP A 11 -2.39 8.41 10.87
N LEU A 12 -3.39 8.13 10.05
CA LEU A 12 -3.27 7.86 8.60
C LEU A 12 -3.52 9.11 7.73
N ASN A 13 -3.54 10.31 8.33
CA ASN A 13 -3.77 11.55 7.61
C ASN A 13 -2.57 12.48 7.78
N ASP A 14 -1.99 12.85 6.64
CA ASP A 14 -0.89 13.80 6.40
C ASP A 14 0.57 13.31 6.53
N ALA A 15 1.19 13.08 5.35
CA ALA A 15 2.61 13.19 5.03
C ALA A 15 3.64 12.50 5.95
N GLY A 16 3.26 11.39 6.60
CA GLY A 16 4.21 10.57 7.34
C GLY A 16 5.21 9.87 6.40
N LEU A 17 6.48 9.84 6.80
CA LEU A 17 7.48 8.92 6.27
C LEU A 17 7.66 7.77 7.25
N CYS A 18 7.88 6.58 6.72
CA CYS A 18 8.14 5.36 7.48
C CYS A 18 9.27 4.55 6.85
N SER A 19 9.95 3.75 7.65
CA SER A 19 10.97 2.81 7.15
C SER A 19 10.33 1.55 6.56
N LEU A 20 11.13 0.72 5.89
CA LEU A 20 10.67 -0.58 5.39
C LEU A 20 10.26 -1.54 6.53
N GLU A 21 10.91 -1.45 7.68
CA GLU A 21 10.57 -2.20 8.89
C GLU A 21 9.19 -1.83 9.41
N GLN A 22 8.88 -0.53 9.44
CA GLN A 22 7.56 -0.04 9.84
C GLN A 22 6.50 -0.46 8.82
N LEU A 23 6.81 -0.44 7.51
CA LEU A 23 5.91 -1.00 6.50
C LEU A 23 5.62 -2.48 6.78
N ALA A 24 6.64 -3.29 7.07
CA ALA A 24 6.46 -4.71 7.39
C ALA A 24 5.58 -4.90 8.62
N GLU A 25 5.90 -4.20 9.71
CA GLU A 25 5.19 -4.26 10.98
C GLU A 25 3.71 -3.90 10.82
N PHE A 26 3.40 -2.78 10.17
CA PHE A 26 2.02 -2.29 10.07
C PHE A 26 1.21 -2.94 8.95
N SER A 27 1.85 -3.46 7.90
CA SER A 27 1.14 -4.16 6.81
C SER A 27 0.93 -5.65 7.09
N GLY A 28 1.82 -6.28 7.86
CA GLY A 28 1.88 -7.72 8.03
C GLY A 28 2.43 -8.47 6.81
N LEU A 29 3.06 -7.78 5.86
CA LEU A 29 3.95 -8.40 4.88
C LEU A 29 5.34 -8.60 5.50
N THR A 30 6.05 -9.60 5.01
CA THR A 30 7.46 -9.78 5.35
C THR A 30 8.31 -8.71 4.66
N ARG A 31 9.53 -8.48 5.16
CA ARG A 31 10.50 -7.59 4.51
C ARG A 31 10.76 -8.02 3.06
N ALA A 32 10.98 -9.31 2.82
CA ALA A 32 11.30 -9.84 1.49
C ALA A 32 10.17 -9.53 0.48
N GLU A 33 8.91 -9.71 0.88
CA GLU A 33 7.76 -9.38 0.04
C GLU A 33 7.66 -7.89 -0.27
N LEU A 34 8.02 -7.03 0.69
CA LEU A 34 8.08 -5.59 0.45
C LEU A 34 9.24 -5.20 -0.46
N GLU A 35 10.41 -5.84 -0.32
CA GLU A 35 11.55 -5.64 -1.21
C GLU A 35 11.21 -6.03 -2.65
N ASP A 36 10.52 -7.16 -2.85
CA ASP A 36 10.01 -7.57 -4.16
C ASP A 36 9.07 -6.50 -4.77
N LEU A 37 8.14 -5.97 -3.96
CA LEU A 37 7.23 -4.91 -4.40
C LEU A 37 7.95 -3.58 -4.71
N VAL A 38 9.06 -3.31 -4.02
CA VAL A 38 9.94 -2.16 -4.30
C VAL A 38 10.71 -2.38 -5.61
N GLU A 39 11.28 -3.56 -5.82
CA GLU A 39 11.99 -3.93 -7.05
C GLU A 39 11.06 -3.84 -8.27
N MET A 40 9.80 -4.27 -8.12
CA MET A 40 8.78 -4.15 -9.16
C MET A 40 8.21 -2.73 -9.33
N GLY A 41 8.57 -1.78 -8.45
CA GLY A 41 8.15 -0.38 -8.53
C GLY A 41 6.71 -0.12 -8.06
N GLU A 42 6.05 -1.08 -7.42
CA GLU A 42 4.72 -0.88 -6.83
C GLU A 42 4.80 -0.11 -5.49
N ILE A 43 5.96 -0.14 -4.83
CA ILE A 43 6.31 0.71 -3.68
C ILE A 43 7.58 1.50 -4.02
N ALA A 44 7.54 2.82 -3.90
CA ALA A 44 8.70 3.68 -4.18
C ALA A 44 9.11 4.50 -2.96
N PRO A 45 10.42 4.59 -2.65
CA PRO A 45 10.91 5.48 -1.59
C PRO A 45 10.77 6.95 -2.00
N THR A 46 10.56 7.84 -1.02
CA THR A 46 10.40 9.29 -1.21
C THR A 46 11.75 9.99 -1.47
N SER A 47 12.84 9.48 -0.90
CA SER A 47 14.20 9.91 -1.20
C SER A 47 15.16 8.74 -1.09
N VAL A 48 16.05 8.61 -2.06
CA VAL A 48 17.15 7.64 -2.06
C VAL A 48 18.36 8.31 -1.42
N ASP A 49 18.26 8.64 -0.12
CA ASP A 49 19.46 9.03 0.62
C ASP A 49 20.07 7.76 1.20
N ALA A 50 21.36 7.54 0.92
CA ALA A 50 21.95 6.21 0.70
C ALA A 50 21.98 5.25 1.90
N GLU A 51 21.51 5.68 3.07
CA GLU A 51 21.58 4.88 4.31
C GLU A 51 20.23 4.40 4.81
N ASN A 52 19.10 5.06 4.49
CA ASN A 52 17.77 4.66 4.98
C ASN A 52 16.65 5.09 4.02
N ASN A 53 16.17 4.15 3.18
CA ASN A 53 14.99 4.39 2.33
C ASN A 53 13.76 4.68 3.18
N LEU A 54 13.13 5.83 2.93
CA LEU A 54 11.87 6.23 3.57
C LEU A 54 10.72 6.16 2.58
N TYR A 55 9.57 5.72 3.05
CA TYR A 55 8.36 5.52 2.26
C TYR A 55 7.23 6.35 2.82
N GLN A 56 6.38 6.86 1.94
CA GLN A 56 5.15 7.50 2.37
C GLN A 56 4.27 6.51 3.15
N THR A 57 3.71 6.92 4.29
CA THR A 57 2.84 6.08 5.15
C THR A 57 1.63 5.51 4.40
N HIS A 58 1.17 6.14 3.30
CA HIS A 58 0.09 5.59 2.48
C HIS A 58 0.42 4.20 1.90
N TYR A 59 1.70 3.86 1.73
CA TYR A 59 2.12 2.52 1.30
C TYR A 59 1.74 1.43 2.31
N ILE A 60 1.49 1.75 3.59
CA ILE A 60 0.93 0.78 4.55
C ILE A 60 -0.42 0.27 4.06
N VAL A 61 -1.28 1.14 3.53
CA VAL A 61 -2.60 0.75 3.02
C VAL A 61 -2.49 -0.10 1.76
N ILE A 62 -1.54 0.24 0.88
CA ILE A 62 -1.25 -0.53 -0.33
C ILE A 62 -0.73 -1.92 0.05
N ALA A 63 0.24 -2.01 0.97
CA ALA A 63 0.81 -3.26 1.44
C ALA A 63 -0.23 -4.15 2.18
N ARG A 64 -1.14 -3.56 2.97
CA ARG A 64 -2.27 -4.31 3.56
C ARG A 64 -3.20 -4.87 2.48
N THR A 65 -3.43 -4.11 1.41
CA THR A 65 -4.23 -4.56 0.27
C THR A 65 -3.54 -5.73 -0.44
N ALA A 66 -2.23 -5.62 -0.68
CA ALA A 66 -1.41 -6.68 -1.26
C ALA A 66 -1.47 -7.98 -0.43
N ARG A 67 -1.29 -7.86 0.89
CA ARG A 67 -1.40 -9.00 1.82
C ARG A 67 -2.77 -9.66 1.72
N ARG A 68 -3.85 -8.88 1.72
CA ARG A 68 -5.20 -9.44 1.60
C ARG A 68 -5.39 -10.19 0.28
N LEU A 69 -4.90 -9.63 -0.84
CA LEU A 69 -4.96 -10.31 -2.14
C LEU A 69 -4.13 -11.60 -2.16
N ARG A 70 -2.95 -11.58 -1.54
CA ARG A 70 -2.10 -12.76 -1.37
C ARG A 70 -2.83 -13.86 -0.62
N ASP A 71 -3.47 -13.50 0.50
CA ASP A 71 -4.16 -14.46 1.36
C ASP A 71 -5.46 -14.97 0.70
N ASP A 72 -6.20 -14.10 -0.01
CA ASP A 72 -7.48 -14.45 -0.66
C ASP A 72 -7.30 -15.30 -1.94
N PHE A 73 -6.18 -15.12 -2.65
CA PHE A 73 -5.94 -15.73 -3.96
C PHE A 73 -4.66 -16.57 -4.04
N GLU A 74 -3.98 -16.80 -2.91
CA GLU A 74 -2.73 -17.56 -2.80
C GLU A 74 -1.63 -17.06 -3.76
N LEU A 75 -1.50 -15.72 -3.89
CA LEU A 75 -0.58 -15.10 -4.84
C LEU A 75 0.87 -15.18 -4.36
N ASP A 76 1.80 -15.28 -5.31
CA ASP A 76 3.21 -14.98 -5.07
C ASP A 76 3.49 -13.47 -5.20
N GLY A 77 4.75 -13.06 -5.03
CA GLY A 77 5.16 -11.65 -5.15
C GLY A 77 4.74 -11.00 -6.48
N ARG A 78 4.95 -11.72 -7.59
CA ARG A 78 4.58 -11.23 -8.93
C ARG A 78 3.06 -11.12 -9.09
N GLY A 79 2.32 -12.11 -8.60
CA GLY A 79 0.86 -12.12 -8.56
C GLY A 79 0.31 -10.93 -7.77
N MET A 80 0.89 -10.63 -6.61
CA MET A 80 0.54 -9.44 -5.83
C MET A 80 0.76 -8.16 -6.63
N ALA A 81 1.90 -8.00 -7.30
CA ALA A 81 2.18 -6.81 -8.11
C ALA A 81 1.19 -6.63 -9.26
N VAL A 82 0.87 -7.71 -9.99
CA VAL A 82 -0.15 -7.69 -11.06
C VAL A 82 -1.51 -7.29 -10.50
N ALA A 83 -1.93 -7.87 -9.38
CA ALA A 83 -3.22 -7.58 -8.77
C ALA A 83 -3.31 -6.11 -8.27
N LEU A 84 -2.25 -5.58 -7.66
CA LEU A 84 -2.15 -4.17 -7.28
C LEU A 84 -2.25 -3.25 -8.50
N ASN A 85 -1.55 -3.59 -9.58
CA ASN A 85 -1.58 -2.83 -10.82
C ASN A 85 -3.00 -2.78 -11.42
N LEU A 86 -3.69 -3.92 -11.47
CA LEU A 86 -5.06 -4.02 -11.94
C LEU A 86 -6.03 -3.20 -11.08
N LEU A 87 -5.89 -3.25 -9.74
CA LEU A 87 -6.70 -2.43 -8.84
C LEU A 87 -6.46 -0.92 -9.04
N ARG A 88 -5.21 -0.49 -9.25
CA ARG A 88 -4.90 0.91 -9.60
C ARG A 88 -5.63 1.29 -10.89
N ARG A 89 -5.51 0.47 -11.93
CA ARG A 89 -6.16 0.70 -13.23
C ARG A 89 -7.68 0.76 -13.13
N ILE A 90 -8.30 -0.10 -12.32
CA ILE A 90 -9.75 -0.07 -12.07
C ILE A 90 -10.14 1.27 -11.44
N ARG A 91 -9.45 1.71 -10.37
CA ARG A 91 -9.72 3.01 -9.72
C ARG A 91 -9.56 4.18 -10.69
N ASP A 92 -8.53 4.16 -11.53
CA ASP A 92 -8.31 5.21 -12.53
C ASP A 92 -9.44 5.26 -13.56
N LEU A 93 -9.93 4.09 -14.00
CA LEU A 93 -11.05 3.99 -14.93
C LEU A 93 -12.38 4.44 -14.29
N GLU A 94 -12.63 4.05 -13.04
CA GLU A 94 -13.80 4.49 -12.27
C GLU A 94 -13.80 6.02 -12.10
N ALA A 95 -12.64 6.61 -11.79
CA ALA A 95 -12.48 8.05 -11.68
C ALA A 95 -12.74 8.76 -13.03
N GLN A 96 -12.24 8.21 -14.14
CA GLN A 96 -12.52 8.73 -15.49
C GLN A 96 -14.02 8.66 -15.83
N LEU A 97 -14.67 7.55 -15.51
CA LEU A 97 -16.10 7.36 -15.76
C LEU A 97 -16.94 8.35 -14.96
N ASN A 98 -16.66 8.51 -13.66
CA ASN A 98 -17.33 9.49 -12.81
C ASN A 98 -17.15 10.93 -13.33
N ASN A 99 -15.94 11.28 -13.76
CA ASN A 99 -15.64 12.59 -14.34
C ASN A 99 -16.36 12.83 -15.68
N ALA A 100 -16.54 11.79 -16.50
CA ALA A 100 -17.28 11.89 -17.75
C ALA A 100 -18.79 12.06 -17.50
N GLN A 101 -19.37 11.29 -16.57
CA GLN A 101 -20.78 11.37 -16.20
C GLN A 101 -21.14 12.72 -15.57
N ALA A 102 -20.27 13.28 -14.73
CA ALA A 102 -20.47 14.60 -14.13
C ALA A 102 -20.53 15.75 -15.16
N LYS A 103 -20.06 15.53 -16.39
CA LYS A 103 -20.06 16.53 -17.48
C LYS A 103 -21.24 16.39 -18.43
N LEU A 104 -22.07 15.36 -18.30
CA LEU A 104 -23.28 15.22 -19.11
C LEU A 104 -24.37 16.15 -18.55
N PRO A 105 -25.00 17.00 -19.38
CA PRO A 105 -26.19 17.73 -18.96
C PRO A 105 -27.33 16.74 -18.67
N GLN A 106 -28.07 16.99 -17.58
CA GLN A 106 -29.27 16.21 -17.24
C GLN A 106 -30.38 16.36 -18.29
#